data_AF-A0A7L4PLJ8-F1
#
_entry.id   AF-A0A7L4PLJ8-F1
#
_cell.length_a   1.000
_cell.length_b   1.000
_cell.length_c   1.000
_cell.angle_alpha   90.00
_cell.angle_beta   90.00
_cell.angle_gamma   90.00
#
_symmetry.space_group_name_H-M   'P 1'
#
loop_
_entity.id
_entity.type
_entity.pdbx_description
1 polymer ?
#
loop_
_entity_poly.entity_id
_entity_poly.type
_entity_poly.pdbx_seq_one_letter_code
_entity_poly.pdbx_strand_id
1 'polypeptide(L)'
;MQRMGAAFLLLVLAAGICLAGTWDFNPDKYALKHKHSYEADVEGEGYVMVYQKVDTNNLSLDEYMHGSGTINEADLLTSEQKSTHIGTYWYFSDTKGWKEQPTGANSVVSFTRQNDMAYSQEGFSYGTGWYSSHPVVYNSLIKDRTVARSYQEAAMMMHQLEYARGFTGDISVDMNCTGPTEKAAGKGLITMKIEDDVTEGTVHVGELLSNTLYSTRKNMKQQGWKNPLIEVDANYVGSFRIKKTMSLEISKYNPPSAADWLPCCSGGFLDVPGYDKFYGDKAGIFDCTCRETALKGYAPAWNATRAQFPTDEYRLKA
;
A
#
# COMPACT_ATOMS: atom_id res chain seq x y z
N MET A 1 -46.09 -7.88 -13.54
CA MET A 1 -44.90 -7.91 -14.42
C MET A 1 -43.78 -7.01 -13.87
N GLN A 2 -43.43 -7.15 -12.58
CA GLN A 2 -42.57 -6.20 -11.85
C GLN A 2 -41.06 -6.56 -11.84
N ARG A 3 -40.63 -7.57 -12.60
CA ARG A 3 -39.26 -8.13 -12.50
C ARG A 3 -38.31 -7.76 -13.63
N MET A 4 -38.73 -6.97 -14.61
CA MET A 4 -37.90 -6.64 -15.79
C MET A 4 -37.16 -5.29 -15.71
N GLY A 5 -37.55 -4.38 -14.81
CA GLY A 5 -36.90 -3.06 -14.67
C GLY A 5 -35.50 -3.12 -14.07
N ALA A 6 -35.26 -4.01 -13.09
CA ALA A 6 -33.95 -4.15 -12.45
C ALA A 6 -32.86 -4.71 -13.39
N ALA A 7 -33.25 -5.55 -14.35
CA ALA A 7 -32.30 -6.16 -15.29
C ALA A 7 -31.76 -5.16 -16.33
N PHE A 8 -32.55 -4.15 -16.70
CA PHE A 8 -32.15 -3.16 -17.70
C PHE A 8 -31.18 -2.11 -17.13
N LEU A 9 -31.34 -1.75 -15.84
CA LEU A 9 -30.40 -0.88 -15.11
C LEU A 9 -29.02 -1.53 -14.94
N LEU A 10 -28.96 -2.83 -14.64
CA LEU A 10 -27.71 -3.60 -14.62
C LEU A 10 -27.01 -3.64 -15.99
N LEU A 11 -27.80 -3.66 -17.08
CA LEU A 11 -27.28 -3.72 -18.46
C LEU A 11 -26.68 -2.38 -18.93
N VAL A 12 -27.27 -1.24 -18.55
CA VAL A 12 -26.71 0.08 -18.88
C VAL A 12 -25.47 0.38 -18.03
N LEU A 13 -25.44 -0.05 -16.77
CA LEU A 13 -24.26 0.06 -15.89
C LEU A 13 -23.07 -0.78 -16.39
N ALA A 14 -23.33 -1.96 -16.97
CA ALA A 14 -22.29 -2.81 -17.54
C ALA A 14 -21.77 -2.32 -18.92
N ALA A 15 -22.56 -1.52 -19.65
CA ALA A 15 -22.22 -1.08 -21.02
C ALA A 15 -21.30 0.15 -21.07
N GLY A 16 -21.13 0.89 -19.97
CA GLY A 16 -20.25 2.07 -19.90
C GLY A 16 -18.76 1.76 -19.70
N ILE A 17 -18.42 0.52 -19.32
CA ILE A 17 -17.03 0.07 -19.19
C ILE A 17 -16.57 -0.42 -20.57
N CYS A 18 -16.20 0.51 -21.44
CA CYS A 18 -15.60 0.19 -22.73
C CYS A 18 -14.33 -0.65 -22.48
N LEU A 19 -14.36 -1.90 -22.94
CA LEU A 19 -13.30 -2.90 -22.78
C LEU A 19 -11.93 -2.33 -23.18
N ALA A 20 -11.08 -2.06 -22.19
CA ALA A 20 -9.64 -1.92 -22.40
C ALA A 20 -9.09 -3.31 -22.79
N GLY A 21 -8.21 -3.36 -23.79
CA GLY A 21 -7.80 -4.57 -24.53
C GLY A 21 -7.08 -5.65 -23.72
N THR A 22 -6.55 -6.66 -24.43
CA THR A 22 -6.02 -7.95 -23.93
C THR A 22 -4.78 -7.89 -23.03
N TRP A 23 -4.85 -7.09 -21.96
CA TRP A 23 -4.01 -7.13 -20.76
C TRP A 23 -4.99 -7.12 -19.59
N ASP A 24 -5.62 -8.28 -19.42
CA ASP A 24 -6.79 -8.55 -18.59
C ASP A 24 -6.55 -8.28 -17.09
N PHE A 25 -7.58 -7.65 -16.50
CA PHE A 25 -8.15 -7.83 -15.17
C PHE A 25 -7.25 -8.35 -14.04
N ASN A 26 -7.28 -7.66 -12.90
CA ASN A 26 -6.46 -7.92 -11.71
C ASN A 26 -7.19 -8.72 -10.60
N PRO A 27 -7.23 -10.07 -10.67
CA PRO A 27 -7.37 -10.94 -9.50
C PRO A 27 -6.01 -11.36 -8.89
N ASP A 28 -4.88 -10.99 -9.50
CA ASP A 28 -3.53 -11.53 -9.19
C ASP A 28 -2.49 -10.51 -8.70
N LYS A 29 -2.88 -9.28 -8.34
CA LYS A 29 -2.00 -8.19 -7.90
C LYS A 29 -0.94 -7.80 -8.93
N TYR A 30 -1.37 -7.39 -10.13
CA TYR A 30 -0.45 -6.84 -11.12
C TYR A 30 0.24 -5.57 -10.61
N ALA A 31 1.55 -5.64 -10.48
CA ALA A 31 2.40 -4.51 -10.11
C ALA A 31 2.80 -3.76 -11.40
N LEU A 32 2.09 -2.69 -11.74
CA LEU A 32 2.46 -1.78 -12.83
C LEU A 32 2.94 -0.45 -12.25
N LYS A 33 4.12 0.02 -12.66
CA LYS A 33 4.55 1.38 -12.31
C LYS A 33 3.62 2.35 -12.99
N HIS A 34 2.95 3.18 -12.21
CA HIS A 34 2.02 4.16 -12.71
C HIS A 34 2.02 5.39 -11.81
N LYS A 35 1.59 6.50 -12.39
CA LYS A 35 1.13 7.67 -11.67
C LYS A 35 -0.26 7.97 -12.21
N HIS A 36 -1.21 8.11 -11.30
CA HIS A 36 -2.61 8.36 -11.60
C HIS A 36 -3.07 9.57 -10.79
N SER A 37 -3.87 10.40 -11.43
CA SER A 37 -4.52 11.56 -10.84
C SER A 37 -5.93 11.60 -11.40
N TYR A 38 -6.90 11.76 -10.52
CA TYR A 38 -8.30 11.92 -10.84
C TYR A 38 -8.83 13.08 -10.01
N GLU A 39 -9.50 14.00 -10.71
CA GLU A 39 -10.13 15.19 -10.15
C GLU A 39 -11.55 15.23 -10.70
N ALA A 40 -12.53 15.39 -9.82
CA ALA A 40 -13.91 15.59 -10.19
C ALA A 40 -14.57 16.64 -9.32
N ASP A 41 -15.47 17.39 -9.93
CA ASP A 41 -16.32 18.40 -9.31
C ASP A 41 -17.68 18.27 -10.02
N VAL A 42 -18.66 17.74 -9.31
CA VAL A 42 -19.96 17.33 -9.84
C VAL A 42 -21.06 17.94 -8.98
N GLU A 43 -21.84 18.84 -9.57
CA GLU A 43 -23.03 19.43 -8.97
C GLU A 43 -24.26 19.12 -9.84
N GLY A 44 -25.37 18.71 -9.22
CA GLY A 44 -26.63 18.53 -9.93
C GLY A 44 -27.76 17.92 -9.10
N GLU A 45 -28.88 17.68 -9.77
CA GLU A 45 -30.05 17.01 -9.22
C GLU A 45 -30.34 15.76 -10.05
N GLY A 46 -30.50 14.60 -9.39
CA GLY A 46 -30.69 13.34 -10.09
C GLY A 46 -30.31 12.12 -9.27
N TYR A 47 -29.97 11.03 -9.97
CA TYR A 47 -29.40 9.83 -9.36
C TYR A 47 -27.91 9.76 -9.69
N VAL A 48 -27.08 9.56 -8.68
CA VAL A 48 -25.64 9.35 -8.81
C VAL A 48 -25.26 7.95 -8.34
N MET A 49 -24.29 7.37 -9.03
CA MET A 49 -23.55 6.20 -8.57
C MET A 49 -22.10 6.37 -9.02
N VAL A 50 -21.18 6.40 -8.05
CA VAL A 50 -19.75 6.48 -8.28
C VAL A 50 -19.10 5.23 -7.69
N TYR A 51 -18.23 4.61 -8.48
CA TYR A 51 -17.39 3.52 -8.03
C TYR A 51 -15.97 3.81 -8.49
N GLN A 52 -15.04 3.88 -7.54
CA GLN A 52 -13.62 4.04 -7.83
C GLN A 52 -12.86 2.94 -7.11
N LYS A 53 -11.88 2.38 -7.80
CA LYS A 53 -11.02 1.36 -7.23
C LYS A 53 -9.60 1.57 -7.70
N VAL A 54 -8.71 1.78 -6.75
CA VAL A 54 -7.28 1.95 -7.00
C VAL A 54 -6.52 0.89 -6.23
N ASP A 55 -5.92 -0.04 -6.97
CA ASP A 55 -5.02 -1.05 -6.42
C ASP A 55 -3.59 -0.75 -6.85
N THR A 56 -2.68 -0.83 -5.89
CA THR A 56 -1.25 -0.97 -6.14
C THR A 56 -0.81 -2.37 -5.69
N ASN A 57 0.49 -2.66 -5.75
CA ASN A 57 1.02 -3.92 -5.23
C ASN A 57 0.84 -4.12 -3.71
N ASN A 58 0.72 -3.04 -2.94
CA ASN A 58 0.69 -3.08 -1.47
C ASN A 58 -0.41 -2.22 -0.82
N LEU A 59 -1.06 -1.34 -1.57
CA LEU A 59 -2.15 -0.47 -1.11
C LEU A 59 -3.41 -0.71 -1.94
N SER A 60 -4.57 -0.45 -1.37
CA SER A 60 -5.86 -0.50 -2.06
C SER A 60 -6.80 0.53 -1.47
N LEU A 61 -7.48 1.27 -2.34
CA LEU A 61 -8.56 2.19 -2.01
C LEU A 61 -9.79 1.78 -2.82
N ASP A 62 -10.88 1.47 -2.13
CA ASP A 62 -12.17 1.16 -2.73
C ASP A 62 -13.20 2.21 -2.27
N GLU A 63 -13.74 2.96 -3.22
CA GLU A 63 -14.77 3.96 -3.02
C GLU A 63 -16.07 3.56 -3.70
N TYR A 64 -17.19 3.79 -3.02
CA TYR A 64 -18.51 3.58 -3.55
C TYR A 64 -19.52 4.56 -2.97
N MET A 65 -20.16 5.33 -3.83
CA MET A 65 -21.22 6.25 -3.46
C MET A 65 -22.44 6.02 -4.34
N HIS A 66 -23.65 6.13 -3.79
CA HIS A 66 -24.86 6.32 -4.58
C HIS A 66 -25.94 7.05 -3.80
N GLY A 67 -26.83 7.73 -4.51
CA GLY A 67 -27.94 8.47 -3.92
C GLY A 67 -28.83 9.09 -4.99
N SER A 68 -30.04 9.48 -4.60
CA SER A 68 -30.90 10.33 -5.41
C SER A 68 -31.19 11.64 -4.70
N GLY A 69 -31.20 12.73 -5.45
CA GLY A 69 -31.59 14.07 -5.04
C GLY A 69 -30.57 15.12 -5.45
N THR A 70 -30.32 16.11 -4.60
CA THR A 70 -29.30 17.13 -4.85
C THR A 70 -27.94 16.60 -4.43
N ILE A 71 -26.97 16.68 -5.33
CA ILE A 71 -25.62 16.16 -5.16
C ILE A 71 -24.63 17.27 -5.48
N ASN A 72 -23.69 17.50 -4.57
CA ASN A 72 -22.49 18.29 -4.79
C ASN A 72 -21.31 17.48 -4.23
N GLU A 73 -20.45 17.00 -5.11
CA GLU A 73 -19.30 16.13 -4.80
C GLU A 73 -18.03 16.69 -5.44
N ALA A 74 -16.95 16.75 -4.66
CA ALA A 74 -15.63 17.05 -5.16
C ALA A 74 -14.63 15.98 -4.71
N ASP A 75 -13.94 15.37 -5.67
CA ASP A 75 -12.97 14.30 -5.46
C ASP A 75 -11.59 14.70 -5.96
N LEU A 76 -10.57 14.42 -5.12
CA LEU A 76 -9.18 14.45 -5.50
C LEU A 76 -8.52 13.12 -5.12
N LEU A 77 -8.12 12.34 -6.13
CA LEU A 77 -7.52 11.03 -5.96
C LEU A 77 -6.19 10.96 -6.69
N THR A 78 -5.12 10.71 -5.96
CA THR A 78 -3.79 10.46 -6.53
C THR A 78 -3.27 9.10 -6.11
N SER A 79 -2.63 8.40 -7.04
CA SER A 79 -1.90 7.18 -6.72
C SER A 79 -0.61 7.09 -7.51
N GLU A 80 0.41 6.54 -6.87
CA GLU A 80 1.71 6.32 -7.48
C GLU A 80 2.26 4.98 -7.02
N GLN A 81 2.65 4.14 -7.97
CA GLN A 81 3.41 2.93 -7.71
C GLN A 81 4.82 3.10 -8.31
N LYS A 82 5.81 3.27 -7.43
CA LYS A 82 7.20 3.56 -7.82
C LYS A 82 7.99 2.29 -8.13
N SER A 83 7.70 1.19 -7.42
CA SER A 83 8.40 -0.09 -7.57
C SER A 83 7.43 -1.26 -7.77
N THR A 84 7.89 -2.27 -8.51
CA THR A 84 7.08 -3.43 -8.93
C THR A 84 7.68 -4.76 -8.46
N HIS A 85 8.56 -4.75 -7.45
CA HIS A 85 9.36 -5.91 -6.99
C HIS A 85 10.29 -6.55 -8.04
N ILE A 86 10.48 -5.92 -9.21
CA ILE A 86 11.31 -6.46 -10.30
C ILE A 86 12.82 -6.36 -10.01
N GLY A 87 13.23 -5.49 -9.08
CA GLY A 87 14.64 -5.37 -8.67
C GLY A 87 14.94 -6.17 -7.41
N THR A 88 16.14 -6.73 -7.30
CA THR A 88 16.63 -7.40 -6.11
C THR A 88 17.90 -6.72 -5.60
N TYR A 89 18.16 -6.82 -4.30
CA TYR A 89 19.43 -6.44 -3.69
C TYR A 89 19.95 -7.61 -2.85
N TRP A 90 21.27 -7.72 -2.72
CA TRP A 90 21.89 -8.76 -1.91
C TRP A 90 22.14 -8.22 -0.50
N TYR A 91 21.77 -8.99 0.51
CA TYR A 91 22.15 -8.74 1.90
C TYR A 91 22.74 -10.02 2.50
N PHE A 92 23.57 -9.89 3.51
CA PHE A 92 24.16 -11.03 4.19
C PHE A 92 23.33 -11.37 5.43
N SER A 93 23.03 -12.66 5.60
CA SER A 93 22.40 -13.19 6.80
C SER A 93 23.39 -14.10 7.52
N ASP A 94 23.66 -13.83 8.80
CA ASP A 94 24.59 -14.61 9.64
C ASP A 94 24.31 -16.12 9.66
N THR A 95 23.06 -16.52 9.41
CA THR A 95 22.65 -17.92 9.40
C THR A 95 22.57 -18.56 8.02
N LYS A 96 22.53 -17.77 6.95
CA LYS A 96 22.22 -18.26 5.58
C LYS A 96 23.10 -17.68 4.48
N GLY A 97 24.11 -16.88 4.83
CA GLY A 97 25.01 -16.21 3.89
C GLY A 97 24.32 -15.12 3.08
N TRP A 98 24.91 -14.78 1.93
CA TRP A 98 24.35 -13.83 0.98
C TRP A 98 22.98 -14.30 0.46
N LYS A 99 21.99 -13.42 0.60
CA LYS A 99 20.60 -13.63 0.18
C LYS A 99 20.15 -12.48 -0.70
N GLU A 100 19.49 -12.85 -1.79
CA GLU A 100 18.79 -11.94 -2.66
C GLU A 100 17.44 -11.57 -2.03
N GLN A 101 17.18 -10.28 -1.87
CA GLN A 101 15.91 -9.72 -1.38
C GLN A 101 15.28 -8.87 -2.49
N PRO A 102 13.99 -9.07 -2.82
CA PRO A 102 13.27 -8.14 -3.66
C PRO A 102 13.27 -6.74 -3.04
N THR A 103 13.49 -5.73 -3.88
CA THR A 103 13.24 -4.33 -3.54
C THR A 103 11.82 -4.18 -3.01
N GLY A 104 11.71 -3.46 -1.89
CA GLY A 104 10.43 -3.25 -1.23
C GLY A 104 9.44 -2.53 -2.12
N ALA A 105 8.15 -2.86 -1.97
CA ALA A 105 7.08 -2.11 -2.59
C ALA A 105 7.14 -0.65 -2.11
N ASN A 106 6.99 0.28 -3.04
CA ASN A 106 6.88 1.70 -2.74
C ASN A 106 5.69 2.25 -3.50
N SER A 107 4.64 2.56 -2.75
CA SER A 107 3.41 3.12 -3.29
C SER A 107 2.83 4.15 -2.35
N VAL A 108 2.14 5.11 -2.95
CA VAL A 108 1.40 6.16 -2.25
C VAL A 108 0.02 6.25 -2.87
N VAL A 109 -0.99 6.39 -2.03
CA VAL A 109 -2.37 6.69 -2.44
C VAL A 109 -2.84 7.81 -1.52
N SER A 110 -3.36 8.89 -2.09
CA SER A 110 -3.98 9.99 -1.34
C SER A 110 -5.32 10.29 -1.98
N PHE A 111 -6.34 10.42 -1.13
CA PHE A 111 -7.71 10.64 -1.52
C PHE A 111 -8.32 11.70 -0.61
N THR A 112 -9.08 12.62 -1.20
CA THR A 112 -9.91 13.57 -0.47
C THR A 112 -11.23 13.67 -1.21
N ARG A 113 -12.33 13.55 -0.48
CA ARG A 113 -13.69 13.77 -0.98
C ARG A 113 -14.41 14.74 -0.08
N GLN A 114 -15.15 15.64 -0.71
CA GLN A 114 -16.12 16.52 -0.07
C GLN A 114 -17.47 16.24 -0.67
N ASN A 115 -18.47 16.05 0.20
CA ASN A 115 -19.83 15.74 -0.17
C ASN A 115 -20.78 16.74 0.49
N ASP A 116 -21.75 17.23 -0.27
CA ASP A 116 -22.96 17.85 0.24
C ASP A 116 -24.16 17.31 -0.55
N MET A 117 -24.92 16.44 0.10
CA MET A 117 -26.01 15.70 -0.51
C MET A 117 -27.28 15.79 0.31
N ALA A 118 -28.41 15.97 -0.38
CA ALA A 118 -29.73 15.88 0.22
C ALA A 118 -30.62 14.97 -0.62
N TYR A 119 -31.29 14.05 0.05
CA TYR A 119 -32.13 13.06 -0.58
C TYR A 119 -33.42 13.70 -1.11
N SER A 120 -33.71 13.45 -2.38
CA SER A 120 -35.03 13.58 -2.98
C SER A 120 -35.29 12.43 -3.94
N GLN A 121 -36.57 12.15 -4.15
CA GLN A 121 -37.00 11.14 -5.09
C GLN A 121 -36.96 11.73 -6.50
N GLU A 122 -36.21 11.10 -7.40
CA GLU A 122 -36.00 11.60 -8.75
C GLU A 122 -36.68 10.72 -9.79
N GLY A 123 -37.36 11.33 -10.76
CA GLY A 123 -38.07 10.63 -11.83
C GLY A 123 -37.48 10.95 -13.19
N PHE A 124 -37.00 9.96 -13.93
CA PHE A 124 -36.47 10.15 -15.27
C PHE A 124 -37.24 9.35 -16.32
N SER A 125 -37.69 10.04 -17.38
CA SER A 125 -38.33 9.41 -18.53
C SER A 125 -37.28 9.11 -19.59
N TYR A 126 -36.94 7.82 -19.77
CA TYR A 126 -35.97 7.40 -20.78
C TYR A 126 -36.62 7.23 -22.15
N GLY A 127 -36.14 7.96 -23.15
CA GLY A 127 -36.51 7.76 -24.55
C GLY A 127 -37.97 8.09 -24.88
N THR A 128 -38.55 7.37 -25.85
CA THR A 128 -39.91 7.61 -26.36
C THR A 128 -40.85 6.43 -26.07
N GLY A 129 -42.16 6.64 -26.23
CA GLY A 129 -43.17 5.58 -26.08
C GLY A 129 -43.50 5.28 -24.61
N TRP A 130 -43.52 4.00 -24.23
CA TRP A 130 -43.96 3.56 -22.90
C TRP A 130 -43.16 4.21 -21.75
N TYR A 131 -41.85 4.36 -21.90
CA TYR A 131 -40.97 4.95 -20.88
C TYR A 131 -40.97 6.49 -20.87
N SER A 132 -41.64 7.12 -21.85
CA SER A 132 -41.96 8.55 -21.81
C SER A 132 -43.20 8.85 -20.96
N SER A 133 -44.14 7.90 -20.86
CA SER A 133 -45.35 8.03 -20.02
C SER A 133 -45.25 7.32 -18.67
N HIS A 134 -44.20 6.51 -18.46
CA HIS A 134 -43.92 5.81 -17.21
C HIS A 134 -42.48 6.07 -16.78
N PRO A 135 -42.20 7.20 -16.11
CA PRO A 135 -40.86 7.55 -15.65
C PRO A 135 -40.28 6.49 -14.73
N VAL A 136 -38.98 6.23 -14.86
CA VAL A 136 -38.23 5.44 -13.89
C VAL A 136 -37.98 6.30 -12.67
N VAL A 137 -38.44 5.84 -11.52
CA VAL A 137 -38.32 6.55 -10.25
C VAL A 137 -37.13 5.99 -9.47
N TYR A 138 -36.18 6.86 -9.16
CA TYR A 138 -35.08 6.62 -8.23
C TYR A 138 -35.47 7.12 -6.84
N ASN A 139 -35.56 6.18 -5.91
CA ASN A 139 -35.79 6.41 -4.49
C ASN A 139 -34.63 5.76 -3.73
N SER A 140 -33.42 6.30 -3.94
CA SER A 140 -32.19 5.76 -3.37
C SER A 140 -31.73 6.70 -2.27
N LEU A 141 -31.83 6.24 -1.03
CA LEU A 141 -31.17 6.94 0.08
C LEU A 141 -29.66 7.00 -0.14
N ILE A 142 -29.02 7.98 0.49
CA ILE A 142 -27.61 8.25 0.32
C ILE A 142 -26.82 7.12 1.01
N LYS A 143 -25.87 6.56 0.26
CA LYS A 143 -24.82 5.71 0.80
C LYS A 143 -23.47 6.16 0.27
N ASP A 144 -22.49 6.08 1.14
CA ASP A 144 -21.08 6.34 0.83
C ASP A 144 -20.23 5.30 1.55
N ARG A 145 -19.12 4.90 0.94
CA ARG A 145 -18.23 3.90 1.50
C ARG A 145 -16.83 4.10 0.98
N THR A 146 -15.91 4.26 1.92
CA THR A 146 -14.48 4.40 1.69
C THR A 146 -13.77 3.29 2.43
N VAL A 147 -12.97 2.49 1.71
CA VAL A 147 -12.15 1.44 2.33
C VAL A 147 -10.71 1.56 1.90
N ALA A 148 -9.86 1.89 2.86
CA ALA A 148 -8.42 1.98 2.69
C ALA A 148 -7.76 0.74 3.29
N ARG A 149 -6.94 0.04 2.51
CA ARG A 149 -6.23 -1.16 2.94
C ARG A 149 -4.74 -1.06 2.66
N SER A 150 -3.95 -1.39 3.67
CA SER A 150 -2.51 -1.56 3.55
C SER A 150 -2.15 -3.03 3.76
N TYR A 151 -1.82 -3.72 2.68
CA TYR A 151 -1.62 -5.18 2.70
C TYR A 151 -0.33 -5.60 3.39
N GLN A 152 0.70 -4.75 3.38
CA GLN A 152 1.99 -5.08 3.99
C GLN A 152 1.93 -4.96 5.52
N GLU A 153 1.21 -3.96 6.00
CA GLU A 153 0.95 -3.69 7.42
C GLU A 153 -0.21 -4.55 7.94
N ALA A 154 -1.00 -5.13 7.03
CA ALA A 154 -2.28 -5.79 7.31
C ALA A 154 -3.20 -4.91 8.16
N ALA A 155 -3.32 -3.66 7.72
CA ALA A 155 -4.16 -2.64 8.29
C ALA A 155 -5.31 -2.28 7.35
N MET A 156 -6.46 -1.92 7.90
CA MET A 156 -7.57 -1.32 7.16
C MET A 156 -8.21 -0.19 7.95
N MET A 157 -8.68 0.81 7.23
CA MET A 157 -9.57 1.85 7.75
C MET A 157 -10.80 1.90 6.84
N MET A 158 -11.98 2.01 7.44
CA MET A 158 -13.25 1.98 6.72
C MET A 158 -14.17 3.05 7.27
N HIS A 159 -14.84 3.73 6.35
CA HIS A 159 -16.00 4.56 6.60
C HIS A 159 -17.14 4.05 5.71
N GLN A 160 -18.33 3.96 6.27
CA GLN A 160 -19.52 3.53 5.55
C GLN A 160 -20.74 4.26 6.08
N LEU A 161 -21.34 5.10 5.24
CA LEU A 161 -22.64 5.72 5.45
C LEU A 161 -23.70 4.91 4.70
N GLU A 162 -24.81 4.63 5.35
CA GLU A 162 -25.97 4.05 4.69
C GLU A 162 -27.27 4.74 5.08
N TYR A 163 -28.22 4.72 4.15
CA TYR A 163 -29.62 5.10 4.35
C TYR A 163 -29.81 6.55 4.82
N ALA A 164 -28.88 7.45 4.53
CA ALA A 164 -28.98 8.84 4.94
C ALA A 164 -29.95 9.66 4.08
N ARG A 165 -30.61 10.65 4.69
CA ARG A 165 -31.44 11.64 3.99
C ARG A 165 -30.73 12.96 3.73
N GLY A 166 -29.73 13.28 4.54
CA GLY A 166 -28.86 14.43 4.33
C GLY A 166 -27.46 14.06 4.79
N PHE A 167 -26.45 14.46 4.03
CA PHE A 167 -25.07 14.16 4.31
C PHE A 167 -24.17 15.25 3.78
N THR A 168 -23.53 15.97 4.70
CA THR A 168 -22.41 16.85 4.39
C THR A 168 -21.17 16.21 5.01
N GLY A 169 -20.16 15.87 4.22
CA GLY A 169 -19.03 15.08 4.71
C GLY A 169 -17.72 15.42 4.03
N ASP A 170 -16.66 15.49 4.80
CA ASP A 170 -15.28 15.55 4.32
C ASP A 170 -14.54 14.28 4.77
N ILE A 171 -13.99 13.55 3.80
CA ILE A 171 -13.11 12.41 4.07
C ILE A 171 -11.76 12.63 3.41
N SER A 172 -10.69 12.33 4.13
CA SER A 172 -9.35 12.25 3.55
C SER A 172 -8.65 10.99 3.99
N VAL A 173 -8.02 10.32 3.03
CA VAL A 173 -7.25 9.11 3.23
C VAL A 173 -5.86 9.32 2.67
N ASP A 174 -4.84 9.12 3.51
CA ASP A 174 -3.45 9.16 3.10
C ASP A 174 -2.78 7.81 3.42
N MET A 175 -2.30 7.14 2.39
CA MET A 175 -1.56 5.89 2.49
C MET A 175 -0.18 6.03 1.87
N ASN A 176 0.85 5.64 2.61
CA ASN A 176 2.21 5.53 2.12
C ASN A 176 2.83 4.24 2.63
N CYS A 177 3.23 3.38 1.71
CA CYS A 177 3.89 2.14 2.05
C CYS A 177 5.20 2.06 1.27
N THR A 178 6.29 2.34 1.98
CA THR A 178 7.67 2.24 1.49
C THR A 178 8.35 1.06 2.18
N GLY A 179 8.88 0.13 1.40
CA GLY A 179 9.67 -0.97 1.93
C GLY A 179 11.08 -0.53 2.38
N PRO A 180 11.73 -1.29 3.27
CA PRO A 180 13.06 -0.99 3.76
C PRO A 180 14.11 -1.13 2.64
N THR A 181 15.16 -0.33 2.76
CA THR A 181 16.38 -0.42 1.95
C THR A 181 17.56 -0.72 2.87
N GLU A 182 18.73 -1.02 2.31
CA GLU A 182 19.98 -1.18 3.07
C GLU A 182 20.29 0.04 3.96
N LYS A 183 19.94 1.25 3.50
CA LYS A 183 20.30 2.51 4.15
C LYS A 183 19.17 3.14 4.99
N ALA A 184 17.93 2.68 4.84
CA ALA A 184 16.78 3.28 5.48
C ALA A 184 15.72 2.25 5.86
N ALA A 185 15.16 2.42 7.06
CA ALA A 185 13.98 1.70 7.49
C ALA A 185 12.80 1.98 6.53
N GLY A 186 11.96 0.97 6.34
CA GLY A 186 10.71 1.16 5.59
C GLY A 186 9.66 1.82 6.48
N LYS A 187 8.65 2.44 5.88
CA LYS A 187 7.54 3.07 6.57
C LYS A 187 6.22 2.61 5.98
N GLY A 188 5.30 2.24 6.85
CA GLY A 188 3.88 2.07 6.53
C GLY A 188 3.09 3.16 7.25
N LEU A 189 2.30 3.91 6.51
CA LEU A 189 1.41 4.94 7.01
C LEU A 189 0.04 4.73 6.36
N ILE A 190 -1.00 4.68 7.19
CA ILE A 190 -2.39 4.79 6.76
C ILE A 190 -3.08 5.76 7.72
N THR A 191 -3.70 6.80 7.17
CA THR A 191 -4.43 7.80 7.93
C THR A 191 -5.77 8.04 7.25
N MET A 192 -6.82 8.13 8.04
CA MET A 192 -8.17 8.46 7.60
C MET A 192 -8.74 9.55 8.52
N LYS A 193 -9.19 10.66 7.96
CA LYS A 193 -9.89 11.72 8.67
C LYS A 193 -11.29 11.82 8.12
N ILE A 194 -12.26 11.93 9.02
CA ILE A 194 -13.69 11.94 8.75
C ILE A 194 -14.30 13.12 9.49
N GLU A 195 -15.08 13.92 8.77
CA GLU A 195 -15.92 14.97 9.31
C GLU A 195 -17.29 14.90 8.65
N ASP A 196 -18.27 14.31 9.32
CA ASP A 196 -19.62 14.10 8.78
C ASP A 196 -20.66 14.88 9.59
N ASP A 197 -21.63 15.49 8.90
CA ASP A 197 -22.93 15.89 9.43
C ASP A 197 -24.01 15.06 8.71
N VAL A 198 -24.61 14.12 9.45
CA VAL A 198 -25.57 13.15 8.91
C VAL A 198 -26.96 13.43 9.47
N THR A 199 -27.94 13.48 8.56
CA THR A 199 -29.37 13.57 8.89
C THR A 199 -30.06 12.25 8.57
N GLU A 200 -30.59 11.58 9.61
CA GLU A 200 -31.32 10.31 9.52
C GLU A 200 -30.58 9.23 8.72
N GLY A 201 -29.45 8.72 9.23
CA GLY A 201 -28.70 7.66 8.57
C GLY A 201 -28.01 6.71 9.54
N THR A 202 -27.24 5.77 8.98
CA THR A 202 -26.36 4.89 9.76
C THR A 202 -24.93 5.08 9.31
N VAL A 203 -24.02 5.33 10.26
CA VAL A 203 -22.59 5.46 9.98
C VAL A 203 -21.83 4.37 10.70
N HIS A 204 -20.97 3.67 9.97
CA HIS A 204 -20.03 2.70 10.49
C HIS A 204 -18.60 3.17 10.22
N VAL A 205 -17.79 3.25 11.26
CA VAL A 205 -16.36 3.59 11.17
C VAL A 205 -15.56 2.46 11.79
N GLY A 206 -14.64 1.90 11.00
CA GLY A 206 -13.84 0.75 11.37
C GLY A 206 -12.34 0.99 11.20
N GLU A 207 -11.54 0.50 12.15
CA GLU A 207 -10.08 0.38 12.04
C GLU A 207 -9.68 -1.04 12.45
N LEU A 208 -8.81 -1.68 11.65
CA LEU A 208 -8.26 -2.98 11.99
C LEU A 208 -6.76 -2.98 11.72
N LEU A 209 -5.97 -3.42 12.69
CA LEU A 209 -4.60 -3.86 12.50
C LEU A 209 -4.51 -5.32 12.93
N SER A 210 -4.03 -6.20 12.06
CA SER A 210 -3.86 -7.62 12.41
C SER A 210 -2.42 -7.97 12.74
N ASN A 211 -2.22 -8.90 13.67
CA ASN A 211 -0.90 -9.40 14.00
C ASN A 211 -0.36 -10.31 12.88
N THR A 212 0.52 -9.79 12.03
CA THR A 212 1.22 -10.55 10.98
C THR A 212 2.51 -11.20 11.48
N LEU A 213 2.96 -10.89 12.69
CA LEU A 213 4.32 -11.15 13.17
C LEU A 213 4.48 -12.45 13.98
N TYR A 214 3.41 -13.21 14.24
CA TYR A 214 3.48 -14.45 15.02
C TYR A 214 2.76 -15.62 14.34
N SER A 215 3.37 -16.15 13.26
CA SER A 215 3.13 -17.53 12.88
C SER A 215 4.46 -18.25 12.64
N THR A 216 4.93 -18.95 13.67
CA THR A 216 5.93 -20.03 13.56
C THR A 216 5.45 -21.19 12.67
N ARG A 217 4.21 -21.15 12.15
CA ARG A 217 3.67 -22.12 11.21
C ARG A 217 3.69 -21.52 9.79
N LYS A 218 4.57 -22.06 8.96
CA LYS A 218 4.92 -21.63 7.59
C LYS A 218 3.77 -21.40 6.58
N ASN A 219 2.48 -21.56 6.90
CA ASN A 219 1.41 -21.56 5.88
C ASN A 219 0.03 -21.05 6.32
N MET A 220 -0.12 -20.33 7.43
CA MET A 220 -1.41 -19.70 7.73
C MET A 220 -1.46 -18.26 7.24
N LYS A 221 -2.17 -18.03 6.12
CA LYS A 221 -2.82 -16.75 5.85
C LYS A 221 -3.84 -16.51 6.98
N GLN A 222 -3.39 -15.97 8.11
CA GLN A 222 -4.30 -15.60 9.19
C GLN A 222 -5.23 -14.50 8.66
N GLN A 223 -6.53 -14.80 8.61
CA GLN A 223 -7.55 -13.78 8.36
C GLN A 223 -7.42 -12.73 9.46
N GLY A 224 -7.35 -11.45 9.08
CA GLY A 224 -7.05 -10.35 10.00
C GLY A 224 -7.94 -10.28 11.25
N TRP A 225 -9.19 -10.75 11.15
CA TRP A 225 -10.15 -10.79 12.25
C TRP A 225 -9.88 -11.84 13.34
N LYS A 226 -9.00 -12.83 13.10
CA LYS A 226 -8.78 -13.89 14.09
C LYS A 226 -7.91 -13.45 15.27
N ASN A 227 -7.12 -12.39 15.10
CA ASN A 227 -6.23 -11.88 16.14
C ASN A 227 -5.85 -10.40 15.84
N PRO A 228 -6.81 -9.46 16.02
CA PRO A 228 -6.52 -8.05 15.84
C PRO A 228 -5.56 -7.56 16.93
N LEU A 229 -4.56 -6.79 16.52
CA LEU A 229 -3.75 -5.97 17.40
C LEU A 229 -4.48 -4.67 17.74
N ILE A 230 -5.18 -4.08 16.77
CA ILE A 230 -6.06 -2.92 16.93
C ILE A 230 -7.38 -3.24 16.25
N GLU A 231 -8.48 -3.00 16.95
CA GLU A 231 -9.84 -3.10 16.42
C GLU A 231 -10.64 -1.92 16.99
N VAL A 232 -11.08 -1.04 16.10
CA VAL A 232 -12.04 0.02 16.40
C VAL A 232 -13.26 -0.25 15.54
N ASP A 233 -14.41 -0.37 16.18
CA ASP A 233 -15.70 -0.51 15.53
C ASP A 233 -16.68 0.46 16.19
N ALA A 234 -17.17 1.43 15.43
CA ALA A 234 -18.11 2.43 15.89
C ALA A 234 -19.31 2.48 14.94
N ASN A 235 -20.51 2.32 15.51
CA ASN A 235 -21.78 2.37 14.79
C ASN A 235 -22.65 3.51 15.34
N TYR A 236 -23.17 4.34 14.46
CA TYR A 236 -24.05 5.47 14.76
C TYR A 236 -25.34 5.31 13.97
N VAL A 237 -26.50 5.52 14.60
CA VAL A 237 -27.84 5.35 13.98
C VAL A 237 -28.75 6.51 14.37
N GLY A 238 -29.16 7.33 13.40
CA GLY A 238 -29.85 8.61 13.63
C GLY A 238 -29.14 9.80 12.98
N SER A 239 -29.20 10.97 13.63
CA SER A 239 -28.54 12.20 13.14
C SER A 239 -27.36 12.55 14.03
N PHE A 240 -26.17 12.68 13.44
CA PHE A 240 -24.92 12.90 14.18
C PHE A 240 -23.97 13.82 13.45
N ARG A 241 -23.15 14.49 14.25
CA ARG A 241 -21.93 15.15 13.79
C ARG A 241 -20.74 14.34 14.26
N ILE A 242 -19.97 13.81 13.33
CA ILE A 242 -18.86 12.90 13.59
C ILE A 242 -17.58 13.59 13.16
N LYS A 243 -16.59 13.66 14.06
CA LYS A 243 -15.23 14.11 13.72
C LYS A 243 -14.24 13.09 14.26
N LYS A 244 -13.52 12.40 13.37
CA LYS A 244 -12.59 11.33 13.72
C LYS A 244 -11.32 11.42 12.90
N THR A 245 -10.20 11.16 13.55
CA THR A 245 -8.89 11.00 12.90
C THR A 245 -8.32 9.68 13.37
N MET A 246 -8.11 8.77 12.43
CA MET A 246 -7.45 7.47 12.64
C MET A 246 -6.10 7.53 11.94
N SER A 247 -5.03 7.16 12.62
CA SER A 247 -3.68 7.21 12.04
C SER A 247 -2.83 6.08 12.61
N LEU A 248 -2.21 5.33 11.71
CA LEU A 248 -1.41 4.17 12.03
C LEU A 248 -0.09 4.25 11.28
N GLU A 249 1.00 4.26 12.05
CA GLU A 249 2.36 4.30 11.56
C GLU A 249 3.13 3.06 12.02
N ILE A 250 3.73 2.35 11.07
CA ILE A 250 4.55 1.16 11.32
C ILE A 250 5.92 1.36 10.69
N SER A 251 6.96 1.22 11.52
CA SER A 251 8.35 1.18 11.08
C SER A 251 8.74 -0.25 10.70
N LYS A 252 9.38 -0.41 9.54
CA LYS A 252 9.92 -1.68 9.05
C LYS A 252 11.42 -1.69 9.22
N TYR A 253 11.94 -2.67 9.95
CA TYR A 253 13.38 -2.80 10.20
C TYR A 253 14.16 -2.87 8.88
N ASN A 254 15.29 -2.15 8.83
CA ASN A 254 16.28 -2.32 7.79
C ASN A 254 16.92 -3.71 7.94
N PRO A 255 17.27 -4.39 6.83
CA PRO A 255 18.13 -5.56 6.91
C PRO A 255 19.46 -5.13 7.57
N PRO A 256 20.05 -5.97 8.44
CA PRO A 256 21.39 -5.71 8.93
C PRO A 256 22.32 -5.65 7.71
N SER A 257 23.01 -4.53 7.51
CA SER A 257 24.10 -4.48 6.55
C SER A 257 25.23 -5.34 7.11
N ALA A 258 25.63 -6.41 6.42
CA ALA A 258 26.96 -6.95 6.72
C ALA A 258 27.97 -5.88 6.35
N ALA A 259 28.70 -5.40 7.34
CA ALA A 259 29.96 -4.75 7.06
C ALA A 259 30.84 -5.75 6.31
N ASP A 260 31.60 -5.27 5.32
CA ASP A 260 32.63 -6.09 4.69
C ASP A 260 33.59 -6.58 5.78
N TRP A 261 33.58 -7.89 6.03
CA TRP A 261 34.38 -8.58 7.04
C TRP A 261 35.88 -8.60 6.70
N LEU A 262 36.25 -8.10 5.52
CA LEU A 262 37.63 -7.99 5.04
C LEU A 262 38.04 -6.51 4.92
N PRO A 263 38.63 -5.89 5.96
CA PRO A 263 39.35 -4.64 5.81
C PRO A 263 40.72 -4.88 5.15
N CYS A 264 40.84 -5.74 4.14
CA CYS A 264 42.13 -6.04 3.50
C CYS A 264 42.80 -4.81 2.85
N CYS A 265 42.10 -3.69 2.75
CA CYS A 265 42.57 -2.47 2.12
C CYS A 265 42.77 -1.29 3.10
N SER A 266 42.46 -1.43 4.40
CA SER A 266 42.51 -0.31 5.34
C SER A 266 42.70 -0.65 6.84
N GLY A 267 42.79 -1.93 7.23
CA GLY A 267 43.02 -2.33 8.63
C GLY A 267 43.46 -3.80 8.80
N GLY A 268 43.99 -4.16 9.97
CA GLY A 268 44.46 -5.52 10.29
C GLY A 268 43.42 -6.37 11.02
N PHE A 269 43.75 -7.64 11.32
CA PHE A 269 42.92 -8.57 12.11
C PHE A 269 42.39 -7.99 13.44
N LEU A 270 43.13 -7.06 14.04
CA LEU A 270 42.77 -6.43 15.30
C LEU A 270 41.61 -5.43 15.16
N ASP A 271 41.45 -4.83 13.98
CA ASP A 271 40.43 -3.83 13.64
C ASP A 271 39.07 -4.46 13.27
N VAL A 272 39.03 -5.79 13.12
CA VAL A 272 37.80 -6.56 12.93
C VAL A 272 36.97 -6.50 14.22
N PRO A 273 35.66 -6.21 14.17
CA PRO A 273 34.79 -6.26 15.35
C PRO A 273 34.84 -7.63 16.04
N GLY A 274 34.78 -7.65 17.38
CA GLY A 274 35.00 -8.88 18.16
C GLY A 274 34.05 -10.04 17.83
N TYR A 275 32.86 -9.75 17.31
CA TYR A 275 31.91 -10.77 16.87
C TYR A 275 32.28 -11.41 15.53
N ASP A 276 33.16 -10.82 14.72
CA ASP A 276 33.63 -11.43 13.46
C ASP A 276 34.95 -12.22 13.64
N LYS A 277 35.51 -12.22 14.86
CA LYS A 277 36.73 -12.97 15.22
C LYS A 277 36.48 -14.46 15.50
N PHE A 278 35.51 -15.07 14.83
CA PHE A 278 35.22 -16.51 14.97
C PHE A 278 36.34 -17.40 14.40
N TYR A 279 37.19 -16.85 13.54
CA TYR A 279 38.33 -17.54 12.91
C TYR A 279 39.67 -17.12 13.52
N GLY A 280 39.76 -17.12 14.86
CA GLY A 280 40.99 -16.74 15.59
C GLY A 280 42.23 -17.56 15.20
N ASP A 281 42.04 -18.77 14.68
CA ASP A 281 43.07 -19.65 14.12
C ASP A 281 43.62 -19.19 12.77
N LYS A 282 42.97 -18.22 12.12
CA LYS A 282 43.36 -17.64 10.82
C LYS A 282 44.03 -16.27 10.95
N ALA A 283 44.37 -15.83 12.16
CA ALA A 283 45.05 -14.54 12.41
C ALA A 283 46.22 -14.30 11.44
N GLY A 284 46.98 -15.34 11.11
CA GLY A 284 48.11 -15.30 10.19
C GLY A 284 47.81 -14.78 8.77
N ILE A 285 46.57 -15.00 8.29
CA ILE A 285 46.11 -14.55 6.97
C ILE A 285 45.83 -13.05 6.98
N PHE A 286 45.32 -12.53 8.10
CA PHE A 286 44.85 -11.15 8.25
C PHE A 286 45.87 -10.21 8.90
N ASP A 287 46.93 -10.74 9.53
CA ASP A 287 48.08 -9.99 10.05
C ASP A 287 49.30 -10.03 9.10
N CYS A 288 49.13 -10.59 7.90
CA CYS A 288 50.16 -10.80 6.88
C CYS A 288 51.33 -11.72 7.26
N THR A 289 51.31 -12.40 8.42
CA THR A 289 52.39 -13.32 8.82
C THR A 289 52.42 -14.61 7.99
N CYS A 290 51.28 -15.06 7.45
CA CYS A 290 51.19 -16.18 6.51
C CYS A 290 51.93 -15.90 5.19
N ARG A 291 52.16 -14.64 4.82
CA ARG A 291 52.86 -14.29 3.59
C ARG A 291 54.30 -14.77 3.62
N GLU A 292 55.02 -14.55 4.71
CA GLU A 292 56.41 -15.02 4.83
C GLU A 292 56.50 -16.55 4.82
N THR A 293 55.55 -17.23 5.44
CA THR A 293 55.47 -18.70 5.43
C THR A 293 55.16 -19.24 4.04
N ALA A 294 54.21 -18.63 3.33
CA ALA A 294 53.84 -19.01 1.96
C ALA A 294 54.97 -18.74 0.96
N LEU A 295 55.71 -17.63 1.11
CA LEU A 295 56.86 -17.32 0.27
C LEU A 295 58.03 -18.30 0.47
N LYS A 296 58.23 -18.79 1.69
CA LYS A 296 59.23 -19.83 1.97
C LYS A 296 58.87 -21.19 1.36
N GLY A 297 57.58 -21.53 1.31
CA GLY A 297 57.11 -22.82 0.80
C GLY A 297 56.89 -22.88 -0.72
N TYR A 298 56.34 -21.80 -1.31
CA TYR A 298 55.97 -21.75 -2.73
C TYR A 298 57.06 -21.14 -3.63
N ALA A 299 57.95 -20.32 -3.07
CA ALA A 299 59.09 -19.68 -3.75
C ALA A 299 58.79 -19.21 -5.20
N PRO A 300 57.83 -18.29 -5.39
CA PRO A 300 57.43 -17.86 -6.72
C PRO A 300 58.58 -17.15 -7.46
N ALA A 301 58.67 -17.34 -8.78
CA ALA A 301 59.73 -16.77 -9.62
C ALA A 301 59.66 -15.24 -9.82
N TRP A 302 58.59 -14.59 -9.33
CA TRP A 302 58.41 -13.14 -9.40
C TRP A 302 58.68 -12.49 -8.04
N ASN A 303 59.05 -11.20 -8.03
CA ASN A 303 59.42 -10.48 -6.83
C ASN A 303 58.22 -10.26 -5.89
N ALA A 304 58.03 -11.20 -4.97
CA ALA A 304 56.90 -11.22 -4.06
C ALA A 304 57.13 -10.44 -2.75
N THR A 305 58.17 -9.59 -2.70
CA THR A 305 58.42 -8.68 -1.56
C THR A 305 57.47 -7.48 -1.53
N ARG A 306 56.80 -7.14 -2.64
CA ARG A 306 55.75 -6.10 -2.68
C ARG A 306 54.35 -6.73 -2.59
N ALA A 307 53.46 -6.10 -1.83
CA ALA A 307 52.05 -6.48 -1.83
C ALA A 307 51.53 -6.44 -3.27
N GLN A 308 50.64 -7.37 -3.64
CA GLN A 308 50.14 -7.50 -5.01
C GLN A 308 49.39 -6.25 -5.49
N PHE A 309 49.00 -5.37 -4.57
CA PHE A 309 48.45 -4.03 -4.84
C PHE A 309 49.20 -2.98 -4.02
N PRO A 310 50.34 -2.45 -4.50
CA PRO A 310 51.20 -1.57 -3.71
C PRO A 310 51.00 -0.07 -3.96
N THR A 311 50.00 0.34 -4.76
CA THR A 311 49.82 1.75 -5.14
C THR A 311 48.43 2.28 -4.83
N ASP A 312 48.38 3.57 -4.46
CA ASP A 312 47.18 4.39 -4.23
C ASP A 312 46.18 4.35 -5.41
N GLU A 313 46.64 3.92 -6.59
CA GLU A 313 45.87 3.71 -7.81
C GLU A 313 44.71 2.72 -7.66
N TYR A 314 44.82 1.75 -6.74
CA TYR A 314 43.79 0.74 -6.48
C TYR A 314 42.86 1.11 -5.31
N ARG A 315 43.10 2.25 -4.63
CA ARG A 315 42.35 2.63 -3.42
C ARG A 315 40.97 3.21 -3.73
N LEU A 316 40.73 3.75 -4.93
CA LEU A 316 39.44 4.34 -5.31
C LEU A 316 39.20 4.25 -6.82
N LYS A 317 38.39 3.28 -7.25
CA LYS A 317 37.43 3.47 -8.34
C LYS A 317 36.07 3.00 -7.84
N ALA A 318 35.39 3.91 -7.15
CA ALA A 318 33.93 3.93 -7.08
C ALA A 318 33.36 4.26 -8.48
#